data_AF-A0A966IS41-F1
#
_entry.id   AF-A0A966IS41-F1
#
_cell.length_a   1.000
_cell.length_b   1.000
_cell.length_c   1.000
_cell.angle_alpha   90.00
_cell.angle_beta   90.00
_cell.angle_gamma   90.00
#
_symmetry.space_group_name_H-M   'P 1'
#
loop_
_entity.id
_entity.type
_entity.pdbx_description
1 polymer ?
#
loop_
_entity_poly.entity_id
_entity_poly.type
_entity_poly.pdbx_seq_one_letter_code
_entity_poly.pdbx_strand_id
1 'polypeptide(L)' 'MIINHPHLGPRDASEFTILGDASLINRPDWQADDADNAFYTYLYLRDNPAGLHRELWFHEQGDRSWLIIQSPVSW' A
#
# COMPACT_ATOMS: atom_id res chain seq x y z
N MET A 1 6.88 13.49 -6.74
CA MET A 1 7.90 12.40 -6.72
C MET A 1 7.75 11.64 -8.02
N ILE A 2 8.83 11.21 -8.67
CA ILE A 2 8.73 10.36 -9.86
C ILE A 2 8.71 8.89 -9.45
N ILE A 3 7.72 8.15 -9.94
CA ILE A 3 7.56 6.71 -9.73
C ILE A 3 7.89 6.00 -11.05
N ASN A 4 8.83 5.06 -11.02
CA ASN A 4 9.20 4.29 -12.20
C ASN A 4 8.20 3.15 -12.42
N HIS A 5 7.11 3.43 -13.13
CA HIS A 5 6.06 2.46 -13.39
C HIS A 5 6.58 1.35 -14.32
N PRO A 6 6.42 0.06 -13.97
CA PRO A 6 7.03 -1.04 -14.72
C PRO A 6 6.49 -1.17 -16.16
N HIS A 7 5.24 -0.77 -16.39
CA HIS A 7 4.60 -0.86 -17.70
C HIS A 7 4.51 0.47 -18.47
N LEU A 8 4.59 1.61 -17.78
CA LEU A 8 4.21 2.92 -18.33
C LEU A 8 5.35 3.94 -18.25
N GLY A 9 6.52 3.52 -17.76
CA GLY A 9 7.69 4.36 -17.57
C GLY A 9 7.56 5.31 -16.38
N PRO A 10 8.41 6.34 -16.29
CA PRO A 10 8.34 7.34 -15.22
C PRO A 10 7.01 8.09 -15.22
N ARG A 11 6.35 8.17 -14.05
CA ARG A 11 5.07 8.86 -13.81
C ARG A 11 5.13 9.76 -12.59
N ASP A 12 4.33 10.81 -12.57
CA ASP A 12 4.26 11.67 -11.39
C ASP A 12 3.42 11.00 -10.29
N ALA A 13 3.87 11.09 -9.04
CA ALA A 13 3.15 10.58 -7.90
C ALA A 13 1.72 11.14 -7.75
N SER A 14 1.41 12.31 -8.36
CA SER A 14 0.06 12.85 -8.41
C SER A 14 -0.93 12.00 -9.20
N GLU A 15 -0.46 11.09 -10.06
CA GLU A 15 -1.30 10.13 -10.80
C GLU A 15 -1.84 8.99 -9.90
N PHE A 16 -1.36 8.90 -8.65
CA PHE A 16 -1.58 7.76 -7.77
C PHE A 16 -2.27 8.15 -6.46
N THR A 17 -3.02 7.20 -5.90
CA THR A 17 -3.64 7.28 -4.59
C THR A 17 -2.95 6.31 -3.63
N ILE A 18 -2.50 6.81 -2.47
CA ILE A 18 -1.80 6.01 -1.44
C ILE A 18 -2.83 5.35 -0.53
N LEU A 19 -2.75 4.04 -0.33
CA LEU A 19 -3.61 3.32 0.62
C LEU A 19 -2.97 3.17 2.01
N GLY A 20 -1.64 3.14 2.08
CA GLY A 20 -0.88 2.96 3.31
C GLY A 20 0.11 1.81 3.19
N ASP A 21 0.28 1.05 4.26
CA ASP A 21 1.24 -0.06 4.31
C ASP A 21 0.97 -1.17 3.26
N ALA A 22 2.04 -1.72 2.69
CA ALA A 22 1.97 -2.78 1.68
C ALA A 22 1.30 -4.07 2.16
N SER A 23 1.24 -4.33 3.48
CA SER A 23 0.53 -5.48 4.07
C SER A 23 -0.97 -5.46 3.79
N LEU A 24 -1.55 -4.31 3.39
CA LEU A 24 -2.96 -4.21 3.02
C LEU A 24 -3.34 -5.04 1.78
N ILE A 25 -2.36 -5.53 1.01
CA ILE A 25 -2.63 -6.52 -0.03
C ILE A 25 -3.13 -7.86 0.54
N ASN A 26 -2.82 -8.14 1.80
CA ASN A 26 -3.13 -9.39 2.49
C ASN A 26 -4.43 -9.25 3.28
N ARG A 27 -5.54 -8.99 2.59
CA ARG A 27 -6.87 -8.97 3.22
C ARG A 27 -7.14 -10.34 3.89
N PRO A 28 -7.60 -10.38 5.15
CA PRO A 28 -7.93 -11.64 5.83
C PRO A 28 -9.06 -12.40 5.14
N ASP A 29 -9.05 -13.72 5.33
CA ASP A 29 -10.19 -14.56 4.97
C ASP A 29 -11.35 -14.30 5.93
N TRP A 30 -12.52 -14.06 5.37
CA TRP A 30 -13.75 -13.78 6.10
C TRP A 30 -14.43 -15.06 6.61
N GLN A 31 -13.98 -16.24 6.17
CA GLN A 31 -14.49 -17.54 6.62
C GLN A 31 -13.60 -18.21 7.67
N ALA A 32 -12.45 -17.60 8.03
CA ALA A 32 -11.57 -18.12 9.06
C ALA A 32 -12.23 -18.06 10.45
N ASP A 33 -11.91 -19.02 11.32
CA ASP A 33 -12.46 -19.09 12.68
C ASP A 33 -12.10 -17.85 13.52
N ASP A 34 -11.00 -17.16 13.20
CA ASP A 34 -10.50 -15.96 13.87
C ASP A 34 -10.74 -14.66 13.09
N ALA A 35 -11.65 -14.67 12.11
CA ALA A 35 -11.89 -13.55 11.19
C ALA A 35 -12.11 -12.20 11.91
N ASP A 36 -12.88 -12.16 13.00
CA ASP A 36 -13.14 -10.92 13.74
C ASP A 36 -11.86 -10.23 14.21
N ASN A 37 -10.94 -11.01 14.82
CA ASN A 37 -9.67 -10.48 15.31
C ASN A 37 -8.70 -10.15 14.16
N ALA A 38 -8.68 -10.99 13.13
CA ALA A 38 -7.86 -10.77 11.94
C ALA A 38 -8.27 -9.48 11.21
N PHE A 39 -9.57 -9.23 11.03
CA PHE A 39 -10.08 -7.99 10.45
C PHE A 39 -9.87 -6.78 11.35
N TYR A 40 -10.01 -6.91 12.68
CA TYR A 40 -9.66 -5.83 13.60
C TYR A 40 -8.20 -5.39 13.42
N THR A 41 -7.28 -6.36 13.42
CA THR A 41 -5.85 -6.09 13.24
C THR A 41 -5.59 -5.44 11.88
N TYR A 42 -6.14 -6.01 10.80
CA TYR A 42 -5.97 -5.51 9.44
C TYR A 42 -6.52 -4.09 9.21
N LEU A 43 -7.68 -3.75 9.80
CA LEU A 43 -8.34 -2.46 9.58
C LEU A 43 -7.76 -1.34 10.44
N TYR A 44 -7.34 -1.64 11.67
CA TYR A 44 -7.08 -0.61 12.68
C TYR A 44 -5.63 -0.54 13.15
N LEU A 45 -4.85 -1.62 13.07
CA LEU A 45 -3.48 -1.66 13.58
C LEU A 45 -2.49 -1.52 12.42
N ARG A 46 -1.50 -0.64 12.58
CA ARG A 46 -0.37 -0.50 11.66
C ARG A 46 0.89 -0.13 12.40
N ASP A 47 2.00 -0.74 12.01
CA ASP A 47 3.31 -0.27 12.41
C ASP A 47 3.61 1.06 11.70
N ASN A 48 4.28 1.97 12.40
CA ASN A 48 4.74 3.23 11.85
C ASN A 48 6.26 3.44 12.12
N PRO A 49 7.12 2.54 11.61
CA PRO A 49 8.54 2.60 11.88
C PRO A 49 9.19 3.75 11.10
N ALA A 50 10.15 4.43 11.72
CA ALA A 50 11.07 5.30 10.98
C ALA A 50 11.98 4.45 10.09
N GLY A 51 12.33 4.95 8.91
CA GLY A 51 13.17 4.28 7.93
C GLY A 51 12.43 3.96 6.63
N LEU A 52 12.87 2.90 5.93
CA LEU A 52 12.25 2.52 4.67
C LEU A 52 10.91 1.85 4.93
N HIS A 53 9.85 2.49 4.44
CA HIS A 53 8.49 1.97 4.51
C HIS A 53 8.05 1.46 3.13
N ARG A 54 7.30 0.36 3.13
CA ARG A 54 6.70 -0.21 1.91
C ARG A 54 5.25 0.18 1.88
N GLU A 55 4.87 0.93 0.87
CA GLU A 55 3.54 1.51 0.73
C GLU A 55 2.83 0.90 -0.48
N LEU A 56 1.50 0.76 -0.38
CA LEU A 56 0.61 0.31 -1.44
C LEU A 56 -0.03 1.53 -2.13
N TRP A 57 0.19 1.64 -3.44
CA TRP A 57 -0.21 2.77 -4.27
C TRP A 57 -1.08 2.30 -5.44
N PHE A 58 -2.20 2.99 -5.69
CA PHE A 58 -3.11 2.72 -6.80
C PHE A 58 -2.92 3.74 -7.92
N HIS A 59 -2.67 3.28 -9.15
CA HIS A 59 -2.44 4.15 -10.30
C HIS A 59 -3.76 4.63 -10.93
N GLU A 60 -4.46 5.50 -10.22
CA GLU A 60 -5.81 5.96 -10.55
C GLU A 60 -5.91 6.64 -11.92
N GLN A 61 -4.94 7.49 -12.26
CA GLN A 61 -4.91 8.26 -13.51
C GLN A 61 -4.16 7.54 -14.64
N GLY A 62 -3.97 6.22 -14.54
CA GLY A 62 -3.24 5.41 -15.51
C GLY A 62 -3.87 4.06 -15.77
N ASP A 63 -3.08 2.99 -15.60
CA ASP A 63 -3.49 1.61 -15.89
C ASP A 63 -4.31 0.95 -14.77
N ARG A 64 -4.59 1.67 -13.68
CA ARG A 64 -5.36 1.17 -12.52
C ARG A 64 -4.73 -0.05 -11.87
N SER A 65 -3.41 -0.18 -11.99
CA SER A 65 -2.65 -1.21 -11.30
C SER A 65 -2.35 -0.81 -9.84
N TRP A 66 -2.02 -1.82 -9.04
CA TRP A 66 -1.51 -1.65 -7.68
C TRP A 66 0.00 -1.84 -7.67
N LEU A 67 0.72 -0.90 -7.08
CA LEU A 67 2.17 -0.90 -6.97
C LEU A 67 2.58 -0.90 -5.49
N ILE A 68 3.70 -1.57 -5.21
CA ILE A 68 4.38 -1.44 -3.93
C ILE A 68 5.60 -0.53 -4.13
N ILE A 69 5.65 0.56 -3.37
CA ILE A 69 6.67 1.59 -3.47
C ILE A 69 7.41 1.67 -2.15
N GLN A 70 8.74 1.78 -2.20
CA GLN A 70 9.56 1.97 -1.02
C GLN A 70 9.88 3.46 -0.87
N SER A 71 9.47 4.05 0.25
CA SER A 71 9.67 5.46 0.56
C SER A 71 10.35 5.61 1.93
N PRO A 72 11.26 6.57 2.11
CA PRO A 72 11.80 6.89 3.43
C PRO A 72 10.77 7.67 4.27
N VAL A 73 10.53 7.18 5.48
CA VAL A 73 9.77 7.85 6.54
C VAL A 73 10.73 8.34 7.62
N SER A 74 10.70 9.63 7.93
CA SER A 74 11.45 10.24 9.02
C SER A 74 10.53 11.16 9.82
N TRP A 75 10.61 11.09 11.14
CA TRP A 75 9.91 12.00 12.07
C TRP A 75 10.90 12.98 12.67
#